data_AF-A0A7K7Z4E2-F1
#
_entry.id   AF-A0A7K7Z4E2-F1
#
_cell.length_a   1.000
_cell.length_b   1.000
_cell.length_c   1.000
_cell.angle_alpha   90.00
_cell.angle_beta   90.00
_cell.angle_gamma   90.00
#
_symmetry.space_group_name_H-M   'P 1'
#
loop_
_entity.id
_entity.type
_entity.pdbx_description
1 polymer ?
#
loop_
_entity_poly.entity_id
_entity_poly.type
_entity_poly.pdbx_seq_one_letter_code
_entity_poly.pdbx_strand_id
1 'polypeptide(L)'
;MPRASPVCELVPCIVVSVLSVPNCPPCSCLPDCECIWSDWIDVSYPDGSDRNSGDYETFENIWKKNPTWECAKVENISCRAEKFPNTSIADLGQKVECSADVGLICNNKDQQIGGIVPMPVCLNYQISVCCTPNVPECLPTPSTTSTTTSTASPTTSSVSPTTSTTSATPTVEGTS
;
A
#
# COMPACT_ATOMS: atom_id res chain seq x y z
N MET A 1 -19.56 6.86 -15.15
CA MET A 1 -20.11 5.63 -15.76
C MET A 1 -20.61 4.76 -14.61
N PRO A 2 -21.90 4.42 -14.50
CA PRO A 2 -22.32 3.46 -13.48
C PRO A 2 -21.83 2.09 -13.95
N ARG A 3 -20.88 1.50 -13.20
CA ARG A 3 -20.39 0.14 -13.47
C ARG A 3 -21.48 -0.82 -12.98
N ALA A 4 -21.87 -1.75 -13.85
CA ALA A 4 -23.00 -2.63 -13.65
C ALA A 4 -22.90 -3.38 -12.31
N SER A 5 -24.00 -3.38 -11.53
CA SER A 5 -24.18 -4.30 -10.41
C SER A 5 -23.97 -5.74 -10.89
N PRO A 6 -23.41 -6.63 -10.06
CA PRO A 6 -23.25 -8.03 -10.43
C PRO A 6 -24.62 -8.60 -10.78
N VAL A 7 -24.73 -9.12 -12.00
CA VAL A 7 -25.95 -9.77 -12.48
C VAL A 7 -26.07 -11.08 -11.70
N CYS A 8 -27.00 -11.13 -10.75
CA CYS A 8 -27.51 -12.40 -10.25
C CYS A 8 -28.15 -13.14 -11.44
N GLU A 9 -27.47 -14.16 -11.98
CA GLU A 9 -28.15 -15.11 -12.86
C GLU A 9 -29.23 -15.82 -12.05
N LEU A 10 -30.49 -15.46 -12.34
CA LEU A 10 -31.66 -16.12 -11.80
C LEU A 10 -31.68 -17.55 -12.34
N VAL A 11 -31.24 -18.52 -11.54
CA VAL A 11 -31.54 -19.93 -11.82
C VAL A 11 -33.07 -20.06 -11.80
N PRO A 12 -33.74 -20.40 -12.91
CA PRO A 12 -35.20 -20.43 -12.93
C PRO A 12 -35.69 -21.55 -12.01
N CYS A 13 -36.53 -21.21 -11.04
CA CYS A 13 -37.17 -22.18 -10.16
C CYS A 13 -38.04 -23.13 -11.01
N ILE A 14 -37.67 -24.40 -11.10
CA ILE A 14 -38.52 -25.42 -11.72
C ILE A 14 -39.68 -25.71 -10.76
N VAL A 15 -40.87 -25.22 -11.08
CA VAL A 15 -42.09 -25.47 -10.31
C VAL A 15 -42.66 -26.84 -10.63
N VAL A 16 -42.40 -27.83 -9.77
CA VAL A 16 -43.07 -29.15 -9.84
C VAL A 16 -44.20 -29.17 -8.81
N SER A 17 -45.41 -28.84 -9.27
CA SER A 17 -46.70 -29.04 -8.57
C SER A 17 -47.10 -28.06 -7.45
N VAL A 18 -48.39 -27.69 -7.44
CA VAL A 18 -49.01 -26.57 -6.69
C VAL A 18 -49.39 -26.88 -5.23
N LEU A 19 -48.71 -27.81 -4.54
CA LEU A 19 -49.05 -28.18 -3.15
C LEU A 19 -47.85 -28.21 -2.18
N SER A 20 -46.68 -27.73 -2.58
CA SER A 20 -45.51 -27.62 -1.68
C SER A 20 -44.84 -26.26 -1.81
N VAL A 21 -44.57 -25.62 -0.66
CA VAL A 21 -43.79 -24.39 -0.58
C VAL A 21 -42.43 -24.65 -1.22
N PRO A 22 -41.97 -23.85 -2.21
CA PRO A 22 -40.66 -24.04 -2.80
C PRO A 22 -39.61 -23.71 -1.73
N ASN A 23 -38.94 -24.74 -1.19
CA ASN A 23 -37.73 -24.55 -0.38
C ASN A 23 -36.60 -24.16 -1.34
N CYS A 24 -36.54 -22.87 -1.69
CA CYS A 24 -35.41 -22.31 -2.44
C CYS A 24 -34.19 -22.34 -1.51
N PRO A 25 -33.04 -22.91 -1.92
CA PRO A 25 -31.80 -22.71 -1.18
C PRO A 25 -31.55 -21.19 -1.06
N PRO A 26 -31.00 -20.69 0.06
CA PRO A 26 -30.67 -19.27 0.18
C PRO A 26 -29.78 -18.92 -1.01
N CYS A 27 -30.21 -17.92 -1.79
CA CYS A 27 -29.42 -17.40 -2.90
C CYS A 27 -28.13 -16.85 -2.28
N SER A 28 -27.05 -17.62 -2.34
CA SER A 28 -25.74 -17.20 -1.85
C SER A 28 -25.15 -16.24 -2.89
N CYS A 29 -25.58 -14.98 -2.84
CA CYS A 29 -24.79 -13.89 -3.40
C CYS A 29 -23.48 -13.86 -2.61
N LEU A 30 -22.37 -14.24 -3.26
CA LEU A 30 -21.03 -14.00 -2.70
C LEU A 30 -20.95 -12.52 -2.32
N PRO A 31 -20.41 -12.18 -1.15
CA PRO A 31 -20.23 -10.78 -0.79
C PRO A 31 -19.30 -10.12 -1.80
N ASP A 32 -19.62 -8.89 -2.16
CA ASP A 32 -18.71 -8.06 -2.93
C ASP A 32 -17.53 -7.69 -2.02
N CYS A 33 -16.38 -8.28 -2.35
CA CYS A 33 -15.13 -8.04 -1.63
C CYS A 33 -14.31 -6.89 -2.24
N GLU A 34 -14.88 -6.10 -3.16
CA GLU A 34 -14.26 -4.85 -3.61
C GLU A 34 -14.04 -3.92 -2.41
N CYS A 35 -12.85 -3.31 -2.33
CA CYS A 35 -12.55 -2.38 -1.26
C CYS A 35 -13.39 -1.11 -1.38
N ILE A 36 -13.78 -0.55 -0.23
CA ILE A 36 -14.60 0.65 -0.15
C ILE A 36 -13.70 1.81 0.25
N TRP A 37 -13.71 2.87 -0.55
CA TRP A 37 -12.99 4.09 -0.23
C TRP A 37 -13.63 4.82 0.94
N SER A 38 -12.82 5.22 1.91
CA SER A 38 -13.24 6.10 2.99
C SER A 38 -13.48 7.52 2.48
N ASP A 39 -14.21 8.31 3.27
CA ASP A 39 -14.09 9.76 3.19
C ASP A 39 -12.63 10.19 3.41
N TRP A 40 -12.34 11.44 3.05
CA TRP A 40 -11.00 11.98 3.30
C TRP A 40 -10.77 12.20 4.79
N ILE A 41 -9.63 11.71 5.25
CA ILE A 41 -9.17 11.74 6.63
C ILE A 41 -8.05 12.77 6.73
N ASP A 42 -8.23 13.69 7.67
CA ASP A 42 -7.34 14.80 7.98
C ASP A 42 -7.37 14.95 9.51
N VAL A 43 -6.34 14.43 10.19
CA VAL A 43 -6.25 14.40 11.66
C VAL A 43 -4.99 15.06 12.22
N SER A 44 -4.08 15.47 11.33
CA SER A 44 -2.82 16.13 11.61
C SER A 44 -2.75 17.45 10.82
N TYR A 45 -1.97 18.40 11.33
CA TYR A 45 -1.73 19.68 10.67
C TYR A 45 -0.28 20.12 10.88
N PRO A 46 0.41 20.59 9.83
CA PRO A 46 1.79 21.06 9.97
C PRO A 46 1.87 22.39 10.73
N ASP A 47 2.76 22.45 11.71
CA ASP A 47 3.13 23.71 12.37
C ASP A 47 4.27 24.37 11.58
N GLY A 48 3.96 25.49 10.92
CA GLY A 48 4.94 26.25 10.12
C GLY A 48 6.05 26.91 10.94
N SER A 49 5.94 26.94 12.27
CA SER A 49 6.95 27.51 13.17
C SER A 49 7.96 26.49 13.67
N ASP A 50 7.66 25.19 13.55
CA ASP A 50 8.52 24.11 14.06
C ASP A 50 9.02 23.19 12.93
N ARG A 51 10.34 23.10 12.79
CA ARG A 51 11.00 22.22 11.81
C ARG A 51 10.87 20.74 12.15
N ASN A 52 10.61 20.40 13.41
CA ASN A 52 10.36 19.02 13.85
C ASN A 52 8.89 18.62 13.71
N SER A 53 8.02 19.57 13.38
CA SER A 53 6.64 19.30 12.98
C SER A 53 6.58 18.82 11.53
N GLY A 54 5.38 18.54 11.07
CA GLY A 54 5.08 18.00 9.77
C GLY A 54 3.62 17.64 9.70
N ASP A 55 3.27 16.87 8.68
CA ASP A 55 1.92 16.37 8.53
C ASP A 55 1.89 14.85 8.43
N TYR A 56 1.00 14.24 9.21
CA TYR A 56 1.09 12.85 9.62
C TYR A 56 -0.29 12.19 9.65
N GLU A 57 -0.86 11.94 8.47
CA GLU A 57 -2.04 11.09 8.28
C GLU A 57 -1.64 9.61 8.35
N THR A 58 -1.00 9.21 9.44
CA THR A 58 -0.60 7.81 9.67
C THR A 58 -1.76 7.04 10.28
N PHE A 59 -1.84 5.73 10.01
CA PHE A 59 -2.89 4.90 10.60
C PHE A 59 -2.86 4.91 12.14
N GLU A 60 -1.67 5.05 12.74
CA GLU A 60 -1.51 5.22 14.18
C GLU A 60 -2.17 6.52 14.69
N ASN A 61 -1.95 7.64 14.00
CA ASN A 61 -2.56 8.92 14.37
C ASN A 61 -4.07 8.91 14.14
N ILE A 62 -4.53 8.33 13.04
CA ILE A 62 -5.95 8.18 12.73
C ILE A 62 -6.64 7.36 13.82
N TRP A 63 -6.09 6.21 14.22
CA TRP A 63 -6.64 5.41 15.31
C TRP A 63 -6.68 6.17 16.65
N LYS A 64 -5.60 6.90 16.98
CA LYS A 64 -5.54 7.70 18.21
C LYS A 64 -6.60 8.80 18.26
N LYS A 65 -6.89 9.43 17.13
CA LYS A 65 -7.84 10.54 17.02
C LYS A 65 -9.28 10.07 16.83
N ASN A 66 -9.45 8.98 16.08
CA ASN A 66 -10.73 8.39 15.70
C ASN A 66 -10.73 6.88 16.00
N PRO A 67 -10.91 6.46 17.27
CA PRO A 67 -10.84 5.04 17.66
C PRO A 67 -11.91 4.15 17.05
N THR A 68 -12.94 4.73 16.46
CA THR A 68 -14.02 4.04 15.74
C THR A 68 -13.70 3.82 14.26
N TRP A 69 -12.59 4.36 13.77
CA TRP A 69 -12.14 4.10 12.41
C TRP A 69 -11.56 2.70 12.33
N GLU A 70 -12.16 1.86 11.49
CA GLU A 70 -11.79 0.46 11.35
C GLU A 70 -11.56 0.13 9.87
N CYS A 71 -10.42 -0.49 9.60
CA CYS A 71 -10.05 -0.97 8.27
C CYS A 71 -9.31 -2.29 8.45
N ALA A 72 -9.94 -3.41 8.09
CA ALA A 72 -9.37 -4.75 8.29
C ALA A 72 -8.06 -4.93 7.53
N LYS A 73 -8.07 -4.42 6.30
CA LYS A 73 -6.94 -4.43 5.38
C LYS A 73 -7.05 -3.22 4.46
N VAL A 74 -5.96 -2.49 4.35
CA VAL A 74 -5.80 -1.42 3.36
C VAL A 74 -5.36 -2.05 2.05
N GLU A 75 -6.19 -1.97 1.02
CA GLU A 75 -5.82 -2.43 -0.34
C GLU A 75 -5.15 -1.32 -1.14
N ASN A 76 -5.57 -0.07 -0.93
CA ASN A 76 -5.03 1.07 -1.64
C ASN A 76 -5.17 2.36 -0.83
N ILE A 77 -4.38 3.37 -1.20
CA ILE A 77 -4.39 4.69 -0.57
C ILE A 77 -4.38 5.77 -1.65
N SER A 78 -5.06 6.87 -1.37
CA SER A 78 -4.99 8.09 -2.16
C SER A 78 -4.64 9.24 -1.23
N CYS A 79 -3.62 10.02 -1.59
CA CYS A 79 -3.18 11.19 -0.83
C CYS A 79 -3.34 12.45 -1.68
N ARG A 80 -3.74 13.56 -1.05
CA ARG A 80 -3.78 14.88 -1.71
C ARG A 80 -3.50 16.00 -0.72
N ALA A 81 -3.01 17.14 -1.23
CA ALA A 81 -2.99 18.36 -0.45
C ALA A 81 -4.40 18.97 -0.42
N GLU A 82 -4.85 19.43 0.74
CA GLU A 82 -6.19 19.99 0.94
C GLU A 82 -6.45 21.21 0.04
N LYS A 83 -5.47 22.11 -0.05
CA LYS A 83 -5.58 23.33 -0.87
C LYS A 83 -5.31 23.10 -2.36
N PHE A 84 -4.77 21.93 -2.73
CA PHE A 84 -4.41 21.60 -4.11
C PHE A 84 -4.90 20.20 -4.49
N PRO A 85 -6.22 19.92 -4.43
CA PRO A 85 -6.75 18.56 -4.57
C PRO A 85 -6.62 17.99 -5.98
N ASN A 86 -6.39 18.83 -6.98
CA ASN A 86 -6.22 18.44 -8.38
C ASN A 86 -4.75 18.37 -8.82
N THR A 87 -3.81 18.66 -7.90
CA THR A 87 -2.38 18.60 -8.18
C THR A 87 -1.83 17.30 -7.61
N SER A 88 -1.05 16.57 -8.40
CA SER A 88 -0.44 15.34 -7.92
C SER A 88 0.60 15.64 -6.83
N ILE A 89 0.80 14.70 -5.90
CA ILE A 89 1.82 14.84 -4.84
C ILE A 89 3.21 15.16 -5.43
N ALA A 90 3.57 14.53 -6.55
CA ALA A 90 4.85 14.75 -7.22
C ALA A 90 5.00 16.19 -7.74
N ASP A 91 3.92 16.77 -8.27
CA ASP A 91 3.93 18.13 -8.84
C ASP A 91 3.93 19.23 -7.76
N LEU A 92 3.58 18.90 -6.51
CA LEU A 92 3.66 19.85 -5.39
C LEU A 92 5.12 20.25 -5.07
N GLY A 93 6.08 19.38 -5.42
CA GLY A 93 7.50 19.60 -5.14
C GLY A 93 7.89 19.39 -3.67
N GLN A 94 7.04 18.70 -2.89
CA GLN A 94 7.32 18.35 -1.49
C GLN A 94 7.76 16.89 -1.37
N LYS A 95 8.63 16.61 -0.39
CA LYS A 95 9.01 15.23 -0.05
C LYS A 95 7.95 14.65 0.87
N VAL A 96 7.09 13.81 0.31
CA VAL A 96 5.96 13.17 0.99
C VAL A 96 6.02 11.67 0.74
N GLU A 97 5.89 10.88 1.80
CA GLU A 97 5.62 9.45 1.72
C GLU A 97 4.12 9.23 1.78
N CYS A 98 3.57 8.48 0.83
CA CYS A 98 2.17 8.09 0.77
C CYS A 98 2.13 6.60 0.41
N SER A 99 1.77 5.75 1.37
CA SER A 99 1.76 4.29 1.16
C SER A 99 0.64 3.61 1.94
N ALA A 100 0.19 2.47 1.43
CA ALA A 100 -0.82 1.64 2.07
C ALA A 100 -0.34 0.98 3.37
N ASP A 101 0.97 1.01 3.65
CA ASP A 101 1.56 0.41 4.85
C ASP A 101 1.57 1.37 6.04
N VAL A 102 1.85 2.66 5.81
CA VAL A 102 2.01 3.65 6.89
C VAL A 102 0.97 4.77 6.89
N GLY A 103 0.31 5.03 5.76
CA GLY A 103 -0.50 6.23 5.53
C GLY A 103 0.31 7.32 4.82
N LEU A 104 0.21 8.55 5.30
CA LEU A 104 1.01 9.68 4.79
C LEU A 104 1.94 10.26 5.85
N ILE A 105 3.17 10.55 5.43
CA ILE A 105 4.20 11.22 6.25
C ILE A 105 4.82 12.35 5.43
N CYS A 106 4.73 13.56 5.95
CA CYS A 106 5.48 14.72 5.52
C CYS A 106 6.22 15.32 6.72
N ASN A 107 7.52 15.57 6.60
CA ASN A 107 8.31 16.20 7.66
C ASN A 107 8.75 17.60 7.24
N ASN A 108 8.56 18.62 8.08
CA ASN A 108 8.99 20.00 7.75
C ASN A 108 10.51 20.08 7.54
N LYS A 109 11.30 19.41 8.38
CA LYS A 109 12.77 19.35 8.27
C LYS A 109 13.31 18.84 6.93
N ASP A 110 12.50 18.09 6.19
CA ASP A 110 12.86 17.48 4.92
C ASP A 110 12.47 18.37 3.72
N GLN A 111 11.65 19.41 3.94
CA GLN A 111 11.21 20.30 2.88
C GLN A 111 12.25 21.37 2.56
N GLN A 112 12.31 21.74 1.29
CA GLN A 112 13.15 22.81 0.79
C GLN A 112 12.28 23.95 0.27
N ILE A 113 12.83 25.15 0.21
CA ILE A 113 12.17 26.27 -0.47
C ILE A 113 12.08 25.91 -1.96
N GLY A 114 10.86 25.81 -2.49
CA GLY A 114 10.61 25.41 -3.88
C GLY A 114 9.21 24.82 -4.05
N GLY A 115 8.84 24.50 -5.30
CA GLY A 115 7.51 23.98 -5.61
C GLY A 115 6.41 25.05 -5.57
N ILE A 116 5.17 24.65 -5.30
CA ILE A 116 4.00 25.56 -5.32
C ILE A 116 3.97 26.47 -4.09
N VAL A 117 4.57 26.06 -2.97
CA VAL A 117 4.64 26.85 -1.74
C VAL A 117 6.08 27.29 -1.47
N PRO A 118 6.38 28.61 -1.40
CA PRO A 118 7.74 29.11 -1.23
C PRO A 118 8.25 29.05 0.23
N MET A 119 7.88 28.01 0.98
CA MET A 119 8.27 27.83 2.39
C MET A 119 8.69 26.37 2.64
N PRO A 120 9.70 26.11 3.49
CA PRO A 120 10.17 24.76 3.80
C PRO A 120 9.28 24.11 4.88
N VAL A 121 7.98 24.05 4.62
CA VAL A 121 6.94 23.52 5.53
C VAL A 121 6.02 22.64 4.70
N CYS A 122 5.60 21.51 5.26
CA CYS A 122 4.59 20.65 4.67
C CYS A 122 3.30 21.41 4.37
N LEU A 123 2.66 21.06 3.27
CA LEU A 123 1.25 21.38 3.05
C LEU A 123 0.38 20.58 4.03
N ASN A 124 -0.86 21.03 4.21
CA ASN A 124 -1.89 20.22 4.86
C ASN A 124 -2.37 19.15 3.86
N TYR A 125 -2.21 17.89 4.21
CA TYR A 125 -2.59 16.73 3.42
C TYR A 125 -3.78 16.01 4.06
N GLN A 126 -4.43 15.21 3.24
CA GLN A 126 -5.50 14.31 3.67
C GLN A 126 -5.38 13.02 2.87
N ILE A 127 -5.83 11.91 3.45
CA ILE A 127 -5.81 10.59 2.80
C ILE A 127 -7.22 10.02 2.66
N SER A 128 -7.44 9.24 1.61
CA SER A 128 -8.58 8.33 1.49
C SER A 128 -8.02 6.93 1.34
N VAL A 129 -8.68 5.96 1.97
CA VAL A 129 -8.16 4.60 2.10
C VAL A 129 -9.19 3.63 1.54
N CYS A 130 -8.77 2.72 0.65
CA CYS A 130 -9.63 1.66 0.14
C CYS A 130 -9.52 0.45 1.07
N CYS A 131 -10.56 0.23 1.87
CA CYS A 131 -10.59 -0.79 2.91
C CYS A 131 -11.39 -2.01 2.47
N THR A 132 -10.83 -3.19 2.67
CA THR A 132 -11.58 -4.44 2.52
C THR A 132 -12.71 -4.48 3.54
N PRO A 133 -13.94 -4.84 3.14
CA PRO A 133 -15.04 -5.02 4.08
C PRO A 133 -14.69 -6.01 5.20
N ASN A 134 -15.10 -5.69 6.42
CA ASN A 134 -14.93 -6.53 7.62
C ASN A 134 -15.89 -7.74 7.62
N VAL A 135 -15.92 -8.51 6.54
CA VAL A 135 -16.71 -9.74 6.42
C VAL A 135 -15.75 -10.93 6.28
N PRO A 136 -15.99 -12.05 7.00
CA PRO A 136 -15.06 -13.19 7.02
C PRO A 136 -14.72 -13.75 5.64
N GLU A 137 -15.66 -13.68 4.69
CA GLU A 137 -15.51 -14.17 3.32
C GLU A 137 -14.56 -13.32 2.47
N CYS A 138 -14.31 -12.07 2.85
CA CYS A 138 -13.42 -11.15 2.13
C CYS A 138 -12.03 -11.02 2.77
N LEU A 139 -11.84 -11.58 3.96
CA LEU A 139 -10.56 -11.56 4.64
C LEU A 139 -9.73 -12.79 4.23
N PRO A 140 -8.43 -12.63 3.93
CA PRO A 140 -7.59 -13.77 3.61
C PRO A 140 -7.55 -14.74 4.80
N THR A 141 -7.78 -16.03 4.53
CA THR A 141 -7.65 -17.08 5.53
C THR A 141 -6.19 -17.16 5.98
N PRO A 142 -5.87 -17.24 7.28
CA PRO A 142 -4.49 -17.38 7.71
C PRO A 142 -3.89 -18.66 7.11
N SER A 143 -2.96 -18.50 6.17
CA SER A 143 -2.27 -19.63 5.57
C SER A 143 -1.34 -20.24 6.63
N THR A 144 -1.64 -21.47 7.05
CA THR A 144 -0.76 -22.22 7.95
C THR A 144 0.43 -22.69 7.13
N THR A 145 1.47 -21.86 7.02
CA THR A 145 2.73 -22.25 6.36
C THR A 145 3.35 -23.38 7.16
N SER A 146 3.20 -24.61 6.65
CA SER A 146 3.95 -25.77 7.13
C SER A 146 5.38 -25.62 6.65
N THR A 147 6.27 -25.17 7.51
CA THR A 147 7.71 -25.07 7.22
C THR A 147 8.27 -26.48 7.03
N THR A 148 8.38 -26.95 5.79
CA THR A 148 9.19 -28.14 5.49
C THR A 148 10.65 -27.75 5.59
N THR A 149 11.27 -28.08 6.72
CA THR A 149 12.70 -27.97 6.96
C THR A 149 13.43 -28.92 6.01
N SER A 150 13.93 -28.41 4.88
CA SER A 150 14.83 -29.16 4.01
C SER A 150 16.22 -29.19 4.66
N THR A 151 16.57 -30.33 5.26
CA THR A 151 17.91 -30.63 5.77
C THR A 151 18.94 -30.55 4.65
N ALA A 152 19.79 -29.52 4.66
CA ALA A 152 20.94 -29.43 3.78
C ALA A 152 22.02 -30.42 4.24
N SER A 153 22.39 -31.36 3.36
CA SER A 153 23.53 -32.25 3.55
C SER A 153 24.84 -31.51 3.22
N PRO A 154 25.91 -31.62 4.04
CA PRO A 154 27.16 -30.94 3.77
C PRO A 154 27.92 -31.68 2.66
N THR A 155 28.06 -31.06 1.50
CA THR A 155 28.99 -31.54 0.46
C THR A 155 30.36 -30.93 0.74
N THR A 156 31.25 -31.74 1.31
CA THR A 156 32.69 -31.49 1.41
C THR A 156 33.39 -31.86 0.10
N SER A 157 34.43 -31.10 -0.24
CA SER A 157 35.52 -31.33 -1.24
C SER A 157 35.59 -30.17 -2.25
N SER A 158 36.72 -29.60 -2.64
CA SER A 158 38.14 -29.80 -2.31
C SER A 158 38.88 -28.57 -2.87
N VAL A 159 39.85 -28.05 -2.14
CA VAL A 159 40.77 -26.98 -2.56
C VAL A 159 41.81 -27.56 -3.53
N SER A 160 42.09 -26.87 -4.63
CA SER A 160 43.30 -27.07 -5.43
C SER A 160 43.92 -25.72 -5.80
N PRO A 161 45.25 -25.54 -5.66
CA PRO A 161 45.90 -24.25 -5.88
C PRO A 161 46.69 -24.18 -7.21
N THR A 162 46.97 -22.93 -7.59
CA THR A 162 48.12 -22.43 -8.39
C THR A 162 48.17 -22.68 -9.90
N THR A 163 48.24 -21.59 -10.67
CA THR A 163 49.44 -21.32 -11.49
C THR A 163 49.54 -19.83 -11.82
N SER A 164 50.57 -19.20 -11.29
CA SER A 164 51.05 -17.87 -11.66
C SER A 164 51.91 -17.98 -12.93
N THR A 165 51.67 -17.12 -13.91
CA THR A 165 52.55 -16.99 -15.08
C THR A 165 53.06 -15.56 -15.16
N THR A 166 54.34 -15.44 -14.84
CA THR A 166 55.22 -14.30 -15.04
C THR A 166 55.35 -14.02 -16.53
N SER A 167 55.28 -12.75 -16.95
CA SER A 167 55.90 -12.32 -18.21
C SER A 167 56.48 -10.93 -18.04
N ALA A 168 57.78 -10.84 -18.25
CA ALA A 168 58.58 -9.62 -18.19
C ALA A 168 58.74 -8.99 -19.59
N THR A 169 58.71 -7.66 -19.58
CA THR A 169 59.26 -6.59 -20.43
C THR A 169 60.11 -6.95 -21.68
N PRO A 170 60.16 -6.07 -22.72
CA PRO A 170 61.10 -4.96 -22.66
C PRO A 170 60.57 -3.58 -23.11
N THR A 171 61.26 -2.57 -22.56
CA THR A 171 61.31 -1.12 -22.77
C THR A 171 61.46 -0.66 -24.22
N VAL A 172 60.86 0.49 -24.60
CA VAL A 172 61.53 1.51 -25.42
C VAL A 172 61.09 2.94 -25.03
N GLU A 173 62.10 3.78 -24.90
CA GLU A 173 62.21 5.20 -24.56
C GLU A 173 61.70 6.14 -25.67
N GLY A 174 61.26 7.37 -25.34
CA GLY A 174 60.85 8.34 -26.35
C GLY A 174 60.37 9.69 -25.79
N THR A 175 61.32 10.59 -25.60
CA THR A 175 61.30 11.99 -25.16
C THR A 175 60.39 12.94 -25.95
N SER A 176 59.71 13.87 -25.27
CA SER A 176 59.72 15.31 -25.53
C SER A 176 59.14 16.09 -24.35
#